data_AF-A0A9P9E6J2-F1
#
_entry.id   AF-A0A9P9E6J2-F1
#
_cell.length_a   1.000
_cell.length_b   1.000
_cell.length_c   1.000
_cell.angle_alpha   90.00
_cell.angle_beta   90.00
_cell.angle_gamma   90.00
#
_symmetry.space_group_name_H-M   'P 1'
#
loop_
_entity.id
_entity.type
_entity.pdbx_description
1 polymer ?
#
loop_
_entity_poly.entity_id
_entity_poly.type
_entity_poly.pdbx_seq_one_letter_code
_entity_poly.pdbx_strand_id
1 'polypeptide(L)' 'MLGVLYSDRGKFKDAEGMYGRALEDREKALGPNHTSTLDTVNNLGNLCLRQGR' A
#
# COMPACT_ATOMS: atom_id res chain seq x y z
N MET A 1 -7.06 19.29 -17.14
CA MET A 1 -7.73 18.09 -16.62
C MET A 1 -7.08 17.71 -15.28
N LEU A 2 -7.44 18.36 -14.19
CA LEU A 2 -6.85 18.15 -12.85
C LEU A 2 -7.59 17.09 -12.01
N GLY A 3 -8.83 16.74 -12.39
CA GLY A 3 -9.69 15.84 -11.63
C GLY A 3 -9.24 14.37 -11.60
N VAL A 4 -8.48 13.91 -12.60
CA VAL A 4 -7.95 12.54 -12.63
C VAL A 4 -6.80 12.38 -11.62
N LEU A 5 -5.88 13.37 -11.59
CA LEU A 5 -4.71 13.36 -10.70
C LEU A 5 -5.09 13.46 -9.21
N TYR A 6 -6.13 14.25 -8.89
CA TYR A 6 -6.63 14.35 -7.52
C TYR A 6 -7.42 13.11 -7.08
N SER A 7 -8.16 12.48 -8.00
CA SER A 7 -8.88 11.22 -7.72
C SER A 7 -7.90 10.08 -7.41
N ASP A 8 -6.79 10.00 -8.14
CA ASP A 8 -5.75 9.00 -7.89
C ASP A 8 -4.97 9.30 -6.60
N ARG A 9 -4.58 10.56 -6.35
CA ARG A 9 -3.89 10.93 -5.10
C ARG A 9 -4.69 10.65 -3.83
N GLY A 10 -6.01 10.89 -3.84
CA GLY A 10 -6.90 10.56 -2.73
C GLY A 10 -6.97 9.04 -2.49
N LYS A 11 -7.19 8.28 -3.57
CA LYS A 11 -7.23 6.80 -3.52
C LYS A 11 -5.92 6.18 -3.08
N PHE A 12 -4.77 6.80 -3.39
CA PHE A 12 -3.47 6.30 -2.96
C PHE A 12 -3.25 6.45 -1.45
N LYS A 13 -3.71 7.53 -0.82
CA LYS A 13 -3.65 7.67 0.65
C LYS A 13 -4.55 6.66 1.36
N ASP A 14 -5.75 6.45 0.82
CA ASP A 14 -6.67 5.43 1.36
C ASP A 14 -6.08 4.02 1.19
N ALA A 15 -5.47 3.74 0.04
CA ALA A 15 -4.80 2.46 -0.22
C ALA A 15 -3.58 2.26 0.69
N GLU A 16 -2.76 3.28 0.94
CA GLU A 16 -1.62 3.20 1.85
C GLU A 16 -2.06 2.85 3.29
N GLY A 17 -3.15 3.47 3.77
CA GLY A 17 -3.74 3.15 5.07
C GLY A 17 -4.29 1.71 5.14
N MET A 18 -4.99 1.26 4.09
CA MET A 18 -5.52 -0.11 4.03
C MET A 18 -4.41 -1.16 3.96
N TYR A 19 -3.38 -0.94 3.13
CA TYR A 19 -2.25 -1.85 3.00
C TYR A 19 -1.36 -1.85 4.26
N GLY A 20 -1.18 -0.71 4.93
CA GLY A 20 -0.45 -0.65 6.21
C GLY A 20 -1.14 -1.49 7.29
N ARG A 21 -2.48 -1.41 7.38
CA ARG A 21 -3.26 -2.24 8.31
C ARG A 21 -3.17 -3.74 7.99
N ALA A 22 -3.30 -4.08 6.71
CA ALA A 22 -3.18 -5.47 6.25
C ALA A 22 -1.77 -6.03 6.46
N LEU A 23 -0.73 -5.18 6.36
CA LEU A 23 0.65 -5.57 6.65
C LEU A 23 0.82 -5.89 8.14
N GLU A 24 0.33 -5.03 9.02
CA GLU A 24 0.43 -5.23 10.47
C GLU A 24 -0.30 -6.52 10.92
N ASP A 25 -1.50 -6.77 10.37
CA ASP A 25 -2.26 -7.99 10.63
C ASP A 25 -1.53 -9.24 10.10
N ARG A 26 -0.92 -9.14 8.91
CA ARG A 26 -0.12 -10.24 8.33
C ARG A 26 1.17 -10.50 9.09
N GLU A 27 1.87 -9.46 9.53
CA GLU A 27 3.08 -9.60 10.35
C GLU A 27 2.77 -10.28 11.69
N LYS A 28 1.65 -9.92 12.34
CA LYS A 28 1.20 -10.58 13.57
C LYS A 28 0.77 -12.02 13.36
N ALA A 29 0.07 -12.33 12.26
CA ALA A 29 -0.49 -13.66 12.02
C ALA A 29 0.51 -14.66 11.40
N LEU A 30 1.39 -14.19 10.50
CA LEU A 30 2.22 -15.04 9.64
C LEU A 30 3.72 -14.78 9.84
N GLY A 31 4.09 -13.67 10.48
CA GLY A 31 5.45 -13.23 10.64
C GLY A 31 5.97 -12.39 9.46
N PRO A 32 7.08 -11.66 9.67
CA PRO A 32 7.64 -10.72 8.68
C PRO A 32 8.23 -11.41 7.44
N ASN A 33 8.64 -12.68 7.55
CA ASN A 33 9.26 -13.43 6.45
C ASN A 33 8.26 -14.24 5.60
N HIS A 34 6.96 -14.16 5.89
CA HIS A 34 5.97 -14.90 5.13
C HIS A 34 5.73 -14.24 3.75
N THR A 35 5.67 -15.03 2.69
CA THR A 35 5.51 -14.55 1.29
C THR A 35 4.35 -13.55 1.14
N SER A 36 3.24 -13.80 1.84
CA SER A 36 2.06 -12.94 1.81
C SER A 36 2.29 -11.55 2.43
N THR A 37 3.19 -11.47 3.42
CA THR A 37 3.64 -10.20 4.03
C THR A 37 4.51 -9.44 3.02
N LEU A 38 5.45 -10.14 2.38
CA LEU A 38 6.34 -9.57 1.35
C LEU A 38 5.57 -9.02 0.15
N ASP A 39 4.53 -9.72 -0.33
CA ASP A 39 3.67 -9.23 -1.42
C ASP A 39 2.96 -7.92 -1.05
N THR A 40 2.54 -7.80 0.22
CA THR A 40 1.88 -6.59 0.73
C THR A 40 2.85 -5.40 0.75
N VAL A 41 4.10 -5.62 1.17
CA VAL A 41 5.18 -4.61 1.11
C VAL A 41 5.49 -4.22 -0.33
N ASN A 42 5.54 -5.18 -1.25
CA ASN A 42 5.84 -4.92 -2.66
C ASN A 42 4.74 -4.07 -3.33
N ASN A 43 3.47 -4.32 -2.96
CA ASN A 43 2.34 -3.52 -3.41
C ASN A 43 2.37 -2.09 -2.85
N LEU A 44 2.77 -1.92 -1.58
CA LEU A 44 3.02 -0.60 -0.98
C LEU A 44 4.16 0.16 -1.67
N GLY A 45 5.27 -0.51 -1.97
CA GLY A 45 6.39 0.08 -2.70
C GLY A 45 5.98 0.58 -4.09
N ASN A 46 5.20 -0.22 -4.83
CA ASN A 46 4.64 0.18 -6.12
C ASN A 46 3.63 1.32 -6.01
N LEU A 47 2.84 1.36 -4.93
CA LEU A 47 1.92 2.46 -4.65
C LEU A 47 2.70 3.76 -4.40
N CYS A 48 3.76 3.70 -3.59
CA CYS A 48 4.61 4.84 -3.24
C CYS A 48 5.38 5.36 -4.46
N LEU A 49 5.90 4.47 -5.31
CA LEU A 49 6.52 4.83 -6.61
C LEU A 49 5.52 5.52 -7.55
N ARG A 50 4.27 5.02 -7.62
CA ARG A 50 3.20 5.65 -8.42
C ARG A 50 2.69 6.96 -7.82
N GLN A 51 2.73 7.09 -6.50
CA GLN A 51 2.37 8.32 -5.83
C GLN A 51 3.39 9.44 -6.08
N GLY A 52 4.57 9.09 -6.62
CA GLY A 52 5.51 10.04 -7.23
C GLY A 52 5.81 11.16 -6.25
N ARG A 53 6.62 10.82 -5.25
CA ARG A 53 7.17 11.78 -4.30
C ARG A 53 7.66 13.05 -5.02
#